data_AF-A0A9P5L4H2-F1
#
_entry.id   AF-A0A9P5L4H2-F1
#
_cell.length_a   1.000
_cell.length_b   1.000
_cell.length_c   1.000
_cell.angle_alpha   90.00
_cell.angle_beta   90.00
_cell.angle_gamma   90.00
#
_symmetry.space_group_name_H-M   'P 1'
#
loop_
_entity.id
_entity.type
_entity.pdbx_description
1 polymer ?
#
loop_
_entity_poly.entity_id
_entity_poly.type
_entity_poly.pdbx_seq_one_letter_code
_entity_poly.pdbx_strand_id
1 'polypeptide(L)'
;MRLQSFLGLYIFALLYELALSYDALRRRNTIQLVGLCICNQGLFAFGILQMREIKDTIATLANKDLSDRLQDLYKIELILVPVLLGVGTLCMSFFTWKLRGEFSWSIYKNISADLQMKRRYFVYQVYIALLKFDFFFVFGSQLQILLVVFQAQDFDFIINASVIPITILTLVLSAQFCKPVSALLMVITVINSVMCIMNFNKGLKNHVFTPKKRKTSVSLELQPQETPTRFLLN
;
A
#
# COMPACT_ATOMS: atom_id res chain seq x y z
N MET A 1 24.53 26.51 1.56
CA MET A 1 23.15 26.26 1.07
C MET A 1 22.82 24.78 0.99
N ARG A 2 23.52 23.96 0.19
CA ARG A 2 23.25 22.51 0.09
C ARG A 2 23.13 21.81 1.45
N LEU A 3 24.06 22.10 2.37
CA LEU A 3 24.07 21.55 3.73
C LEU A 3 22.79 21.85 4.54
N GLN A 4 22.28 23.08 4.46
CA GLN A 4 21.09 23.52 5.20
C GLN A 4 19.83 22.84 4.64
N SER A 5 19.75 22.68 3.32
CA SER A 5 18.66 21.96 2.66
C SER A 5 18.61 20.48 3.05
N PHE A 6 19.78 19.82 3.14
CA PHE A 6 19.85 18.41 3.58
C PHE A 6 19.45 18.23 5.04
N LEU A 7 19.90 19.12 5.93
CA LEU A 7 19.55 19.07 7.36
C LEU A 7 18.05 19.38 7.58
N GLY A 8 17.49 20.32 6.83
CA GLY A 8 16.06 20.64 6.87
C GLY A 8 15.18 19.46 6.45
N LEU A 9 15.53 18.77 5.36
CA LEU A 9 14.81 17.57 4.91
C LEU A 9 14.90 16.44 5.94
N TYR A 10 16.08 16.28 6.54
CA TYR A 10 16.31 15.26 7.55
C TYR A 10 15.46 15.47 8.81
N ILE A 11 15.39 16.70 9.33
CA ILE A 11 14.53 17.04 10.47
C ILE A 11 13.05 16.85 10.12
N PHE A 12 12.64 17.31 8.95
CA PHE A 12 11.26 17.13 8.47
C PHE A 12 10.90 15.65 8.38
N ALA A 13 11.82 14.80 7.92
CA ALA A 13 11.62 13.37 7.83
C ALA A 13 11.43 12.70 9.20
N LEU A 14 12.25 13.04 10.19
CA LEU A 14 12.12 12.53 11.55
C LEU A 14 10.77 12.93 12.18
N LEU A 15 10.34 14.17 11.98
CA LEU A 15 9.03 14.65 12.46
C LEU A 15 7.87 13.94 11.77
N TYR A 16 7.96 13.76 10.45
CA TYR A 16 6.93 13.08 9.68
C TYR A 16 6.84 11.59 10.03
N GLU A 17 7.97 10.93 10.24
CA GLU A 17 8.04 9.54 10.67
C GLU A 17 7.42 9.36 12.06
N LEU A 18 7.70 10.27 13.00
CA LEU A 18 7.06 10.27 14.30
C LEU A 18 5.54 10.43 14.18
N ALA A 19 5.05 11.35 13.35
CA ALA A 19 3.62 11.56 13.12
C ALA A 19 2.94 10.33 12.50
N LEU A 20 3.58 9.67 11.53
CA LEU A 20 3.10 8.44 10.93
C LEU A 20 3.13 7.27 11.91
N SER A 21 4.14 7.18 12.77
CA SER A 21 4.21 6.16 13.82
C SER A 21 3.00 6.23 14.74
N TYR A 22 2.64 7.44 15.16
CA TYR A 22 1.47 7.69 16.00
C TYR A 22 0.16 7.35 15.28
N ASP A 23 -0.01 7.76 14.01
CA ASP A 23 -1.21 7.41 13.23
C ASP A 23 -1.33 5.88 13.00
N ALA A 24 -0.22 5.20 12.72
CA ALA A 24 -0.18 3.76 12.52
C ALA A 24 -0.56 2.99 13.79
N LEU A 25 -0.04 3.42 14.96
CA LEU A 25 -0.38 2.88 16.27
C LEU A 25 -1.86 3.13 16.60
N ARG A 26 -2.35 4.37 16.42
CA ARG A 26 -3.75 4.74 16.70
C ARG A 26 -4.74 3.94 15.86
N ARG A 27 -4.45 3.73 14.58
CA ARG A 27 -5.32 2.99 13.65
C ARG A 27 -5.08 1.48 13.65
N ARG A 28 -4.13 0.98 14.46
CA ARG A 28 -3.68 -0.43 14.49
C ARG A 28 -3.36 -0.96 13.07
N ASN A 29 -2.79 -0.10 12.24
CA ASN A 29 -2.52 -0.42 10.83
C ASN A 29 -1.15 -1.08 10.70
N THR A 30 -1.15 -2.40 10.50
CA THR A 30 0.07 -3.21 10.35
C THR A 30 0.88 -2.85 9.10
N ILE A 31 0.21 -2.48 8.01
CA ILE A 31 0.89 -2.15 6.75
C ILE A 31 1.64 -0.83 6.85
N GLN A 32 1.06 0.16 7.52
CA GLN A 32 1.76 1.40 7.81
C GLN A 32 2.97 1.16 8.72
N LEU A 33 2.85 0.27 9.71
CA LEU A 33 3.96 -0.06 10.61
C LEU A 33 5.13 -0.72 9.87
N VAL A 34 4.85 -1.64 8.94
CA VAL A 34 5.87 -2.25 8.08
C VAL A 34 6.49 -1.22 7.14
N GLY A 35 5.68 -0.36 6.52
CA GLY A 35 6.18 0.74 5.69
C GLY A 35 7.09 1.70 6.46
N LEU A 36 6.75 1.98 7.73
CA LEU A 36 7.55 2.85 8.59
C LEU A 36 8.95 2.26 8.87
N CYS A 37 9.06 0.94 9.09
CA CYS A 37 10.37 0.29 9.21
C CYS A 37 11.22 0.41 7.94
N ILE A 38 10.60 0.30 6.76
CA ILE A 38 11.29 0.48 5.48
C ILE A 38 11.75 1.94 5.32
N CYS A 39 10.90 2.91 5.69
CA CYS A 39 11.27 4.33 5.68
C CYS A 39 12.40 4.63 6.67
N ASN A 40 12.40 4.05 7.87
CA ASN A 40 13.46 4.22 8.86
C ASN A 40 14.82 3.72 8.33
N GLN A 41 14.83 2.59 7.60
CA GLN A 41 16.02 2.13 6.88
C GLN A 41 16.48 3.12 5.81
N GLY A 42 15.53 3.72 5.08
CA GLY A 42 15.81 4.80 4.13
C GLY A 42 16.43 6.03 4.80
N LEU A 43 15.96 6.42 5.98
CA LEU A 43 16.51 7.54 6.75
C LEU A 43 17.89 7.25 7.31
N PHE A 44 18.16 6.02 7.72
CA PHE A 44 19.51 5.57 8.05
C PHE A 44 20.45 5.69 6.86
N ALA A 45 20.06 5.21 5.68
CA ALA A 45 20.85 5.35 4.46
C ALA A 45 21.05 6.83 4.08
N PHE A 46 20.02 7.66 4.21
CA PHE A 46 20.11 9.10 3.97
C PHE A 46 21.08 9.78 4.94
N GLY A 47 21.08 9.41 6.23
CA GLY A 47 22.05 9.90 7.20
C GLY A 47 23.50 9.56 6.85
N ILE A 48 23.75 8.36 6.28
CA ILE A 48 25.07 7.98 5.75
C ILE A 48 25.48 8.86 4.56
N LEU A 49 24.55 9.11 3.62
CA LEU A 49 24.81 9.99 2.47
C LEU A 49 25.13 11.41 2.92
N GLN A 50 24.32 11.96 3.84
CA GLN A 50 24.52 13.30 4.39
C GLN A 50 25.91 13.44 5.03
N MET A 51 26.39 12.40 5.73
CA MET A 51 27.73 12.39 6.32
C MET A 51 28.84 12.55 5.28
N ARG A 52 28.72 11.92 4.11
CA ARG A 52 29.71 12.01 3.04
C ARG A 52 29.75 13.42 2.46
N GLU A 53 28.57 13.96 2.13
CA GLU A 53 28.41 15.31 1.59
C GLU A 53 28.96 16.40 2.53
N ILE A 54 28.74 16.26 3.85
CA ILE A 54 29.31 17.18 4.85
C ILE A 54 30.84 17.15 4.80
N LYS A 55 31.45 15.95 4.78
CA LYS A 55 32.91 15.80 4.75
C LYS A 55 33.51 16.41 3.47
N ASP A 56 32.90 16.13 2.33
CA ASP A 56 33.37 16.63 1.03
C ASP A 56 33.24 18.16 0.94
N THR A 57 32.17 18.73 1.49
CA THR A 57 31.99 20.19 1.57
C THR A 57 33.01 20.86 2.48
N ILE A 58 33.33 20.27 3.65
CA ILE A 58 34.34 20.81 4.55
C ILE A 58 35.73 20.76 3.91
N ALA A 59 36.08 19.65 3.24
CA ALA A 59 37.37 19.46 2.59
C ALA A 59 37.61 20.42 1.40
N THR A 60 36.54 20.87 0.74
CA THR A 60 36.63 21.77 -0.43
C THR A 60 36.60 23.25 -0.07
N LEU A 61 35.95 23.64 1.04
CA LEU A 61 35.80 25.05 1.44
C LEU A 61 36.80 25.51 2.53
N ALA A 62 37.37 24.60 3.32
CA ALA A 62 38.24 24.98 4.43
C ALA A 62 39.74 24.89 4.06
N ASN A 63 40.52 25.90 4.44
CA ASN A 63 41.99 25.81 4.45
C ASN A 63 42.41 24.59 5.29
N LYS A 64 43.53 23.93 4.95
CA LYS A 64 44.00 22.69 5.61
C LYS A 64 43.94 22.75 7.14
N ASP A 65 44.39 23.87 7.71
CA ASP A 65 44.43 24.14 9.16
C ASP A 65 43.02 24.31 9.78
N LEU A 66 42.09 24.92 9.05
CA LEU A 66 40.70 25.09 9.48
C LEU A 66 39.92 23.79 9.35
N SER A 67 40.18 23.02 8.28
CA SER A 67 39.56 21.71 8.04
C SER A 67 39.89 20.74 9.17
N ASP A 68 41.16 20.66 9.59
CA ASP A 68 41.59 19.75 10.66
C ASP A 68 40.92 20.09 12.01
N ARG A 69 40.81 21.38 12.34
CA ARG A 69 40.13 21.83 13.57
C ARG A 69 38.62 21.56 13.55
N LEU A 70 37.97 21.81 12.42
CA LEU A 70 36.53 21.52 12.27
C LEU A 70 36.27 20.01 12.31
N GLN A 71 37.12 19.23 11.66
CA GLN A 71 36.95 17.78 11.61
C GLN A 71 37.11 17.13 12.99
N ASP A 72 37.96 17.68 13.86
CA ASP A 72 38.12 17.18 15.22
C ASP A 72 36.96 17.61 16.15
N LEU A 73 36.44 18.82 15.99
CA LEU A 73 35.26 19.30 16.74
C LEU A 73 33.97 18.55 16.37
N TYR A 74 33.73 18.30 15.07
CA TYR A 74 32.49 17.68 14.59
C TYR A 74 32.55 16.14 14.49
N LYS A 75 33.71 15.51 14.71
CA LYS A 75 33.91 14.04 14.61
C LYS A 75 32.87 13.25 15.41
N ILE A 76 32.61 13.68 16.64
CA ILE A 76 31.71 13.01 17.58
C ILE A 76 30.26 13.18 17.16
N GLU A 77 29.83 14.41 16.83
CA GLU A 77 28.46 14.69 16.37
C GLU A 77 28.13 13.95 15.08
N LEU A 78 29.10 13.86 14.16
CA LEU A 78 28.90 13.20 12.88
C LEU A 78 28.69 11.68 13.07
N ILE A 79 29.42 11.02 13.95
CA ILE A 79 29.24 9.59 14.25
C ILE A 79 27.98 9.30 15.06
N LEU A 80 27.55 10.25 15.91
CA LEU A 80 26.43 10.08 16.83
C LEU A 80 25.10 9.84 16.09
N VAL A 81 24.87 10.59 15.00
CA VAL A 81 23.63 10.56 14.22
C VAL A 81 23.33 9.17 13.63
N PRO A 82 24.21 8.52 12.83
CA PRO A 82 23.91 7.20 12.29
C PRO A 82 23.87 6.12 13.37
N VAL A 83 24.62 6.25 14.47
CA VAL A 83 24.55 5.29 15.59
C VAL A 83 23.16 5.36 16.24
N LEU A 84 22.68 6.57 16.53
CA LEU A 84 21.36 6.78 17.12
C LEU A 84 20.24 6.25 16.19
N LEU A 85 20.33 6.55 14.89
CA LEU A 85 19.39 6.04 13.89
C LEU A 85 19.45 4.52 13.74
N GLY A 86 20.66 3.93 13.76
CA GLY A 86 20.85 2.50 13.67
C GLY A 86 20.19 1.77 14.84
N VAL A 87 20.43 2.27 16.05
CA VAL A 87 19.76 1.78 17.27
C VAL A 87 18.25 2.00 17.20
N GLY A 88 17.81 3.16 16.73
CA GLY A 88 16.40 3.47 16.51
C GLY A 88 15.72 2.53 15.52
N THR A 89 16.40 2.17 14.43
CA THR A 89 15.91 1.24 13.41
C THR A 89 15.76 -0.18 13.96
N LEU A 90 16.74 -0.64 14.74
CA LEU A 90 16.67 -1.95 15.41
C LEU A 90 15.53 -1.99 16.43
N CYS A 91 15.44 -0.96 17.27
CA CYS A 91 14.39 -0.83 18.28
C CYS A 91 13.00 -0.79 17.65
N MET A 92 12.82 0.03 16.60
CA MET A 92 11.57 0.15 15.86
C MET A 92 11.19 -1.17 15.17
N SER A 93 12.16 -1.88 14.58
CA SER A 93 11.92 -3.18 13.93
C SER A 93 11.47 -4.24 14.94
N PHE A 94 12.09 -4.26 16.12
CA PHE A 94 11.70 -5.16 17.20
C PHE A 94 10.27 -4.89 17.70
N PHE A 95 9.94 -3.62 17.99
CA PHE A 95 8.59 -3.25 18.41
C PHE A 95 7.55 -3.55 17.32
N THR A 96 7.84 -3.24 16.06
CA THR A 96 6.97 -3.54 14.91
C THR A 96 6.70 -5.03 14.78
N TRP A 97 7.71 -5.88 15.00
CA TRP A 97 7.52 -7.34 14.98
C TRP A 97 6.54 -7.80 16.07
N LYS A 98 6.70 -7.31 17.31
CA LYS A 98 5.77 -7.60 18.42
C LYS A 98 4.35 -7.06 18.15
N LEU A 99 4.23 -5.81 17.71
CA LEU A 99 2.95 -5.15 17.40
C LEU A 99 2.21 -5.84 16.25
N ARG A 100 2.94 -6.35 15.25
CA ARG A 100 2.35 -7.09 14.13
C ARG A 100 1.60 -8.34 14.60
N GLY A 101 2.12 -9.04 15.61
CA GLY A 101 1.44 -10.18 16.23
C GLY A 101 0.10 -9.79 16.85
N GLU A 102 0.12 -8.79 17.73
CA GLU A 102 -1.07 -8.29 18.44
C GLU A 102 -2.14 -7.73 17.49
N PHE A 103 -1.73 -6.95 16.49
CA PHE A 103 -2.66 -6.38 15.52
C PHE A 103 -3.26 -7.44 14.61
N SER A 104 -2.50 -8.45 14.20
CA SER A 104 -3.04 -9.57 13.39
C SER A 104 -4.08 -10.36 14.18
N TRP A 105 -3.85 -10.58 15.49
CA TRP A 105 -4.80 -11.23 16.38
C TRP A 105 -6.06 -10.37 16.61
N SER A 106 -5.90 -9.06 16.80
CA SER A 106 -7.02 -8.10 16.92
C SER A 106 -7.88 -8.02 15.66
N ILE A 107 -7.26 -8.04 14.46
CA ILE A 107 -7.95 -8.03 13.17
C ILE A 107 -8.69 -9.35 12.95
N TYR A 108 -8.09 -10.48 13.33
CA TYR A 108 -8.73 -11.79 13.22
C TYR A 108 -10.03 -11.84 14.02
N LYS A 109 -10.03 -11.36 15.27
CA LYS A 109 -11.21 -11.42 16.14
C LYS A 109 -12.37 -10.53 15.67
N ASN A 110 -12.08 -9.35 15.15
CA ASN A 110 -13.10 -8.37 14.74
C ASN A 110 -13.73 -8.62 13.36
N ILE A 111 -13.13 -9.42 12.47
CA ILE A 111 -13.55 -9.58 11.06
C ILE A 111 -13.97 -11.04 10.76
N SER A 112 -14.36 -11.80 11.78
CA SER A 112 -14.51 -13.28 11.76
C SER A 112 -15.62 -13.89 10.88
N ALA A 113 -16.15 -13.23 9.84
CA ALA A 113 -17.25 -13.80 9.04
C ALA A 113 -17.18 -13.63 7.51
N ASP A 114 -16.34 -12.75 6.94
CA ASP A 114 -16.24 -12.61 5.48
C ASP A 114 -14.82 -12.26 4.98
N LEU A 115 -14.23 -13.21 4.25
CA LEU A 115 -12.90 -13.10 3.64
C LEU A 115 -12.86 -12.11 2.46
N GLN A 116 -13.97 -11.90 1.76
CA GLN A 116 -14.02 -10.98 0.61
C GLN A 116 -13.97 -9.52 1.05
N MET A 117 -14.73 -9.18 2.09
CA MET A 117 -14.69 -7.86 2.74
C MET A 117 -13.29 -7.55 3.28
N LYS A 118 -12.63 -8.53 3.90
CA LYS A 118 -11.26 -8.43 4.41
C LYS A 118 -10.24 -8.09 3.31
N ARG A 119 -10.34 -8.73 2.14
CA ARG A 119 -9.42 -8.46 1.02
C ARG A 119 -9.58 -7.04 0.47
N ARG A 120 -10.82 -6.56 0.31
CA ARG A 120 -11.09 -5.20 -0.17
C ARG A 120 -10.59 -4.16 0.83
N TYR A 121 -10.80 -4.39 2.12
CA TYR A 121 -10.30 -3.52 3.18
C TYR A 121 -8.77 -3.46 3.24
N PHE A 122 -8.10 -4.61 3.08
CA PHE A 122 -6.65 -4.68 3.01
C PHE A 122 -6.07 -3.85 1.86
N VAL A 123 -6.61 -4.01 0.65
CA VAL A 123 -6.17 -3.24 -0.53
C VAL A 123 -6.36 -1.74 -0.32
N TYR A 124 -7.49 -1.33 0.27
CA TYR A 124 -7.74 0.07 0.61
C TYR A 124 -6.74 0.61 1.65
N GLN A 125 -6.43 -0.16 2.69
CA GLN A 125 -5.44 0.24 3.70
C GLN A 125 -4.03 0.34 3.13
N VAL A 126 -3.63 -0.59 2.26
CA VAL A 126 -2.34 -0.55 1.54
C VAL A 126 -2.27 0.69 0.67
N TYR A 127 -3.32 0.99 -0.09
CA TYR A 127 -3.37 2.18 -0.94
C TYR A 127 -3.24 3.48 -0.14
N ILE A 128 -4.01 3.65 0.93
CA ILE A 128 -3.93 4.84 1.79
C ILE A 128 -2.57 4.93 2.50
N ALA A 129 -1.97 3.80 2.87
CA ALA A 129 -0.62 3.79 3.44
C ALA A 129 0.41 4.26 2.41
N LEU A 130 0.41 3.69 1.20
CA LEU A 130 1.30 4.09 0.12
C LEU A 130 1.15 5.58 -0.23
N LEU A 131 -0.08 6.09 -0.29
CA LEU A 131 -0.35 7.51 -0.58
C LEU A 131 0.22 8.45 0.49
N LYS A 132 0.24 8.02 1.77
CA LYS A 132 0.89 8.78 2.85
C LYS A 132 2.41 8.78 2.72
N PHE A 133 3.02 7.63 2.38
CA PHE A 133 4.46 7.57 2.16
C PHE A 133 4.88 8.34 0.90
N ASP A 134 4.09 8.27 -0.17
CA ASP A 134 4.31 9.02 -1.41
C ASP A 134 4.27 10.54 -1.19
N PHE A 135 3.30 11.02 -0.40
CA PHE A 135 3.25 12.43 0.02
C PHE A 135 4.60 12.90 0.58
N PHE A 136 5.24 12.10 1.44
CA PHE A 136 6.54 12.46 2.01
C PHE A 136 7.64 12.61 0.97
N PHE A 137 7.77 11.67 0.03
CA PHE A 137 8.82 11.71 -0.99
C PHE A 137 8.63 12.89 -1.94
N VAL A 138 7.40 13.09 -2.42
CA VAL A 138 7.09 14.17 -3.35
C VAL A 138 7.22 15.52 -2.66
N PHE A 139 6.60 15.69 -1.48
CA PHE A 139 6.67 16.94 -0.73
C PHE A 139 8.08 17.25 -0.23
N GLY A 140 8.81 16.24 0.26
CA GLY A 140 10.20 16.38 0.71
C GLY A 140 11.12 16.83 -0.43
N SER A 141 11.00 16.21 -1.61
CA SER A 141 11.75 16.63 -2.80
C SER A 141 11.41 18.06 -3.22
N GLN A 142 10.14 18.47 -3.15
CA GLN A 142 9.72 19.83 -3.47
C GLN A 142 10.27 20.85 -2.47
N LEU A 143 10.23 20.54 -1.17
CA LEU A 143 10.84 21.37 -0.14
C LEU A 143 12.35 21.55 -0.36
N GLN A 144 13.05 20.47 -0.72
CA GLN A 144 14.49 20.53 -0.97
C GLN A 144 14.83 21.43 -2.16
N ILE A 145 14.10 21.31 -3.27
CA ILE A 145 14.28 22.15 -4.46
C ILE A 145 13.98 23.61 -4.10
N LEU A 146 12.89 23.87 -3.38
CA LEU A 146 12.53 25.22 -2.96
C LEU A 146 13.62 25.86 -2.08
N LEU A 147 14.16 25.12 -1.10
CA LEU A 147 15.22 25.63 -0.22
C LEU A 147 16.52 25.96 -0.97
N VAL A 148 16.80 25.25 -2.06
CA VAL A 148 17.97 25.53 -2.92
C VAL A 148 17.73 26.79 -3.77
N VAL A 149 16.51 26.93 -4.31
CA VAL A 149 16.14 28.02 -5.22
C VAL A 149 15.76 29.31 -4.48
N PHE A 150 15.51 29.27 -3.16
CA PHE A 150 15.16 30.43 -2.33
C PHE A 150 16.14 31.63 -2.42
N GLN A 151 17.36 31.41 -2.91
CA GLN A 151 18.39 32.44 -3.03
C GLN A 151 18.79 32.71 -4.50
N ALA A 152 18.14 32.03 -5.45
CA ALA A 152 18.34 32.20 -6.89
C ALA A 152 17.09 32.86 -7.49
N GLN A 153 17.30 33.84 -8.37
CA GLN A 153 16.37 34.47 -9.32
C GLN A 153 14.85 34.32 -9.03
N ASP A 154 14.16 35.45 -8.82
CA ASP A 154 12.76 35.50 -8.36
C ASP A 154 11.77 34.60 -9.13
N PHE A 155 11.99 34.37 -10.42
CA PHE A 155 11.11 33.56 -11.27
C PHE A 155 11.10 32.07 -10.90
N ASP A 156 12.27 31.48 -10.65
CA ASP A 156 12.39 30.04 -10.32
C ASP A 156 11.79 29.75 -8.95
N PHE A 157 11.90 30.70 -8.01
CA PHE A 157 11.29 30.59 -6.70
C PHE A 157 9.76 30.54 -6.80
N ILE A 158 9.15 31.45 -7.58
CA ILE A 158 7.69 31.50 -7.77
C ILE A 158 7.18 30.19 -8.38
N ILE A 159 7.86 29.67 -9.40
CA ILE A 159 7.50 28.40 -10.03
C ILE A 159 7.52 27.27 -8.99
N ASN A 160 8.65 27.05 -8.32
CA ASN A 160 8.79 25.95 -7.36
C ASN A 160 7.83 26.11 -6.17
N ALA A 161 7.58 27.33 -5.71
CA ALA A 161 6.59 27.61 -4.67
C ALA A 161 5.17 27.25 -5.12
N SER A 162 4.83 27.48 -6.39
CA SER A 162 3.51 27.14 -6.97
C SER A 162 3.30 25.62 -7.17
N VAL A 163 4.38 24.85 -7.34
CA VAL A 163 4.30 23.38 -7.50
C VAL A 163 3.85 22.70 -6.21
N ILE A 164 4.15 23.27 -5.04
CA ILE A 164 3.73 22.73 -3.74
C ILE A 164 2.20 22.60 -3.61
N PRO A 165 1.39 23.68 -3.76
CA PRO A 165 -0.06 23.57 -3.68
C PRO A 165 -0.65 22.70 -4.80
N ILE A 166 -0.06 22.71 -6.01
CA ILE A 166 -0.47 21.82 -7.10
C ILE A 166 -0.29 20.35 -6.70
N THR A 167 0.84 20.01 -6.10
CA THR A 167 1.14 18.66 -5.63
C THR A 167 0.15 18.21 -4.56
N ILE A 168 -0.14 19.08 -3.59
CA ILE A 168 -1.14 18.80 -2.54
C ILE A 168 -2.52 18.55 -3.16
N LEU A 169 -2.92 19.38 -4.13
CA LEU A 169 -4.19 19.22 -4.85
C LEU A 169 -4.24 17.87 -5.59
N THR A 170 -3.18 17.50 -6.31
CA THR A 170 -3.10 16.20 -7.00
C THR A 170 -3.23 15.04 -6.02
N LEU A 171 -2.56 15.10 -4.87
CA LEU A 171 -2.66 14.04 -3.85
C LEU A 171 -4.07 13.94 -3.23
N VAL A 172 -4.72 15.08 -3.00
CA VAL A 172 -6.12 15.11 -2.53
C VAL A 172 -7.05 14.51 -3.59
N LEU A 173 -6.89 14.90 -4.85
CA LEU A 173 -7.66 14.33 -5.95
C LEU A 173 -7.44 12.82 -6.05
N SER A 174 -6.20 12.33 -6.02
CA SER A 174 -5.90 10.89 -6.01
C SER A 174 -6.61 10.16 -4.87
N ALA A 175 -6.56 10.70 -3.64
CA ALA A 175 -7.24 10.12 -2.49
C ALA A 175 -8.78 10.12 -2.63
N GLN A 176 -9.35 11.15 -3.26
CA GLN A 176 -10.79 11.23 -3.51
C GLN A 176 -11.22 10.26 -4.60
N PHE A 177 -10.49 10.16 -5.72
CA PHE A 177 -10.82 9.27 -6.84
C PHE A 177 -10.72 7.77 -6.50
N CYS A 178 -9.96 7.39 -5.46
CA CYS A 178 -9.92 5.99 -5.02
C CYS A 178 -11.22 5.54 -4.32
N LYS A 179 -11.91 6.43 -3.62
CA LYS A 179 -13.16 6.11 -2.90
C LYS A 179 -14.31 5.68 -3.84
N PRO A 180 -14.66 6.41 -4.91
CA PRO A 180 -15.78 6.06 -5.78
C PRO A 180 -15.51 4.79 -6.58
N VAL A 181 -14.27 4.48 -6.98
CA VAL A 181 -13.99 3.29 -7.82
C VAL A 181 -14.40 1.99 -7.11
N SER A 182 -14.19 1.90 -5.79
CA SER A 182 -14.62 0.73 -5.01
C SER A 182 -16.15 0.65 -4.82
N ALA A 183 -16.82 1.79 -4.66
CA ALA A 183 -18.28 1.87 -4.57
C ALA A 183 -18.95 1.62 -5.93
N LEU A 184 -18.38 2.13 -7.02
CA LEU A 184 -18.87 1.99 -8.38
C LEU A 184 -18.80 0.53 -8.83
N LEU A 185 -17.69 -0.18 -8.55
CA LEU A 185 -17.59 -1.61 -8.77
C LEU A 185 -18.60 -2.41 -7.95
N MET A 186 -18.85 -2.02 -6.70
CA MET A 186 -19.86 -2.65 -5.84
C MET A 186 -21.26 -2.48 -6.43
N VAL A 187 -21.60 -1.26 -6.88
CA VAL A 187 -22.87 -0.95 -7.54
C VAL A 187 -23.03 -1.73 -8.84
N ILE A 188 -21.99 -1.80 -9.69
CA ILE A 188 -22.01 -2.62 -10.93
C ILE A 188 -22.26 -4.09 -10.59
N THR A 189 -21.59 -4.64 -9.57
CA THR A 189 -21.81 -6.04 -9.17
C THR A 189 -23.21 -6.29 -8.62
N VAL A 190 -23.78 -5.34 -7.86
CA VAL A 190 -25.15 -5.43 -7.38
C VAL A 190 -26.13 -5.37 -8.56
N ILE A 191 -25.95 -4.45 -9.51
CA ILE A 191 -26.80 -4.35 -10.71
C ILE A 191 -26.72 -5.64 -11.54
N ASN A 192 -25.52 -6.16 -11.82
CA ASN A 192 -25.36 -7.43 -12.54
C ASN A 192 -26.00 -8.60 -11.77
N SER A 193 -25.88 -8.64 -10.44
CA SER A 193 -26.52 -9.69 -9.62
C SER A 193 -28.06 -9.62 -9.67
N VAL A 194 -28.63 -8.41 -9.62
CA VAL A 194 -30.07 -8.18 -9.72
C VAL A 194 -30.56 -8.55 -11.12
N MET A 195 -29.83 -8.15 -12.17
CA MET A 195 -30.14 -8.51 -13.56
C MET A 195 -30.08 -10.04 -13.76
N CYS A 196 -29.08 -10.72 -13.20
CA CYS A 196 -29.00 -12.19 -13.22
C CYS A 196 -30.20 -12.84 -12.52
N ILE A 197 -30.62 -12.36 -11.35
CA ILE A 197 -31.80 -12.88 -10.61
C ILE A 197 -33.08 -12.67 -11.42
N MET A 198 -33.27 -11.48 -12.00
CA MET A 198 -34.43 -11.18 -12.84
C MET A 198 -34.47 -12.01 -14.11
N ASN A 199 -33.32 -12.29 -14.72
CA ASN A 199 -33.21 -13.12 -15.92
C ASN A 199 -33.43 -14.62 -15.59
N PHE A 200 -32.93 -15.09 -14.44
CA PHE A 200 -33.20 -16.44 -13.93
C PHE A 200 -34.69 -16.70 -13.73
N ASN A 201 -35.42 -15.69 -13.24
CA ASN A 201 -36.87 -15.76 -13.01
C ASN A 201 -37.69 -15.72 -14.30
N LYS A 202 -37.15 -15.14 -15.39
CA LYS A 202 -37.85 -14.98 -16.67
C LYS A 202 -37.58 -16.08 -17.70
N GLY A 203 -36.55 -16.91 -17.56
CA GLY A 203 -36.23 -17.91 -18.61
C GLY A 203 -35.56 -19.21 -18.17
N LEU A 204 -34.64 -19.18 -17.21
CA LEU A 204 -33.82 -20.37 -16.89
C LEU A 204 -34.56 -21.43 -16.05
N LYS A 205 -35.58 -21.03 -15.30
CA LYS A 205 -36.42 -21.93 -14.49
C LYS A 205 -37.14 -22.98 -15.36
N ASN A 206 -37.58 -22.60 -16.56
CA ASN A 206 -38.29 -23.49 -17.48
C ASN A 206 -37.40 -24.59 -18.08
N HIS A 207 -36.08 -24.35 -18.18
CA HIS A 207 -35.11 -25.32 -18.70
C HIS A 207 -34.45 -26.21 -17.62
N VAL A 208 -34.43 -25.78 -16.35
CA VAL A 208 -33.93 -26.61 -15.23
C VAL A 208 -35.02 -27.50 -14.64
N PHE A 209 -36.29 -27.03 -14.63
CA PHE A 209 -37.45 -27.79 -14.15
C PHE A 209 -38.23 -28.46 -15.28
N THR A 210 -37.55 -29.05 -16.28
CA THR A 210 -38.27 -29.93 -17.20
C THR A 210 -38.62 -31.23 -16.45
N PRO A 211 -39.90 -31.58 -16.25
CA PRO A 211 -40.24 -32.87 -15.63
C PRO A 211 -39.74 -33.97 -16.57
N LYS A 212 -38.84 -34.82 -16.07
CA LYS A 212 -38.39 -36.02 -16.77
C LYS A 212 -39.62 -36.88 -17.07
N LYS A 213 -40.12 -36.87 -18.32
CA LYS A 213 -41.22 -37.75 -18.77
C LYS A 213 -40.83 -39.20 -18.45
N ARG A 214 -41.49 -39.78 -17.45
CA ARG A 214 -41.45 -41.21 -17.16
C ARG A 214 -42.05 -41.93 -18.36
N LYS A 215 -41.22 -42.54 -19.21
CA LYS A 215 -41.69 -43.49 -20.21
C LYS A 215 -42.09 -44.76 -19.46
N THR A 216 -43.39 -45.00 -19.32
CA THR A 216 -43.95 -46.27 -18.85
C THR A 216 -45.10 -46.65 -19.78
N SER A 217 -44.84 -47.67 -20.61
CA SER A 217 -45.74 -48.63 -21.30
C SER A 217 -46.95 -48.06 -22.08
N VAL A 218 -47.19 -48.41 -23.34
CA VAL A 218 -47.74 -49.71 -23.79
C VAL A 218 -47.75 -49.72 -25.32
N SER A 219 -47.43 -50.89 -25.91
CA SER A 219 -47.89 -51.45 -27.21
C SER A 219 -46.77 -52.26 -27.85
N LEU A 220 -46.52 -53.46 -27.31
CA LEU A 220 -45.93 -54.54 -28.10
C LEU A 220 -47.11 -55.36 -28.61
N GLU A 221 -47.56 -55.02 -29.81
CA GLU A 221 -48.46 -55.88 -30.56
C GLU A 221 -47.76 -57.22 -30.84
N LEU A 222 -48.48 -58.28 -30.48
CA LEU A 222 -48.14 -59.66 -30.74
C LEU A 222 -48.50 -59.93 -32.22
N GLN A 223 -47.53 -59.87 -33.13
CA GLN A 223 -47.65 -60.52 -34.44
C GLN A 223 -47.06 -61.95 -34.35
N PRO A 224 -47.78 -62.98 -34.83
CA PRO A 224 -47.34 -64.36 -34.74
C PRO A 224 -46.34 -64.68 -35.84
N GLN A 225 -45.14 -65.15 -35.48
CA GLN A 225 -44.19 -65.74 -36.42
C GLN A 225 -43.95 -67.19 -35.99
N GLU A 226 -44.56 -68.12 -36.72
CA GLU A 226 -44.34 -69.57 -36.58
C GLU A 226 -42.88 -69.93 -36.88
N THR A 227 -42.29 -70.84 -36.08
CA THR A 227 -41.27 -71.80 -36.53
C THR A 227 -41.19 -72.98 -35.53
N PRO A 228 -40.81 -74.18 -36.00
CA PRO A 228 -41.42 -75.42 -35.59
C PRO A 228 -40.80 -76.07 -34.36
N THR A 229 -41.61 -76.88 -33.69
CA THR A 229 -41.28 -77.80 -32.60
C THR A 229 -40.17 -78.78 -32.99
N ARG A 230 -39.10 -78.81 -32.20
CA ARG A 230 -38.35 -80.04 -31.94
C ARG A 230 -38.12 -80.22 -30.44
N PHE A 231 -38.88 -81.17 -29.90
CA PHE A 231 -38.54 -81.97 -28.74
C PHE A 231 -37.05 -82.34 -28.74
N LEU A 232 -36.39 -82.27 -27.58
CA LEU A 232 -35.63 -83.40 -27.05
C LEU A 232 -35.55 -83.28 -25.52
N LEU A 233 -36.15 -84.28 -24.87
CA LEU A 233 -35.85 -84.77 -23.54
C LEU A 233 -34.34 -85.08 -23.44
N ASN A 234 -33.67 -84.61 -22.40
CA ASN A 234 -33.16 -85.42 -21.27
C ASN A 234 -32.47 -84.50 -20.25
#